data_AF-A0A831STN9-F1
#
_entry.id   AF-A0A831STN9-F1
#
_cell.length_a   1.000
_cell.length_b   1.000
_cell.length_c   1.000
_cell.angle_alpha   90.00
_cell.angle_beta   90.00
_cell.angle_gamma   90.00
#
_symmetry.space_group_name_H-M   'P 1'
#
loop_
_entity.id
_entity.type
_entity.pdbx_description
1 polymer ?
#
loop_
_entity_poly.entity_id
_entity_poly.type
_entity_poly.pdbx_seq_one_letter_code
_entity_poly.pdbx_strand_id
1 'polypeptide(L)'
;MGKLKAVIILLACALLISTLGGQGDIQAQSDDADRAFDRALELHKSGDVLGAIREYQAILAQHPGRVDVRSNLGAAYAQLGRFQEAIAEYQRALAVDNNNSTIRFNLALAFYKAADFAEASGQLSQIIAAQPQNTTAVLLLADCQLRLGEYKKVIELLTPLEANLGNDRVFVYILGTALLNDKQTERGQALIDRILREGDSAEARAMIGTAYMMTGDYQSALKEFEQALKMNRRAPTVNSLHGRALLATGDIEQAAQAFQRELEINPNDFESNLYLGILLKKEGKTDEALGYFQRAAQVRPNDLNARYHIGGLYILTGKIAEAQQILEAVVKQAPDFVEARVLLAKAYYRLKRKADGDREQAIIQKLNAERQARQSSGQQGTGNSYGGGRLPELQDATKKP
;
A
#
# COMPACT_ATOMS: atom_id res chain seq x y z
N MET A 1 -55.05 -49.74 35.00
CA MET A 1 -54.16 -50.21 36.07
C MET A 1 -52.75 -49.71 35.73
N GLY A 2 -52.02 -48.94 36.52
CA GLY A 2 -52.22 -48.52 37.91
C GLY A 2 -52.00 -47.01 38.12
N LYS A 3 -52.62 -46.54 39.20
CA LYS A 3 -52.39 -45.28 39.89
C LYS A 3 -51.66 -45.63 41.20
N LEU A 4 -50.68 -44.84 41.64
CA LEU A 4 -50.50 -44.40 43.03
C LEU A 4 -49.34 -43.39 43.15
N LYS A 5 -49.66 -42.09 43.30
CA LYS A 5 -49.53 -41.24 44.52
C LYS A 5 -48.06 -40.86 44.85
N ALA A 6 -47.60 -39.64 44.53
CA ALA A 6 -47.77 -38.35 45.27
C ALA A 6 -46.97 -38.33 46.59
N VAL A 7 -46.10 -37.34 46.88
CA VAL A 7 -46.42 -36.12 47.69
C VAL A 7 -45.09 -35.35 48.02
N ILE A 8 -44.95 -34.04 47.65
CA ILE A 8 -44.79 -32.81 48.52
C ILE A 8 -43.31 -32.35 48.76
N ILE A 9 -42.83 -31.07 48.74
CA ILE A 9 -43.38 -29.69 48.61
C ILE A 9 -42.24 -28.62 48.56
N LEU A 10 -42.46 -27.51 47.81
CA LEU A 10 -42.07 -26.08 47.96
C LEU A 10 -40.57 -25.66 48.15
N LEU A 11 -40.01 -24.63 47.46
CA LEU A 11 -40.39 -23.20 47.46
C LEU A 11 -39.87 -22.41 46.23
N ALA A 12 -40.79 -21.64 45.60
CA ALA A 12 -40.73 -20.21 45.21
C ALA A 12 -39.43 -19.64 44.55
N CYS A 13 -39.48 -19.01 43.37
CA CYS A 13 -40.20 -17.75 43.10
C CYS A 13 -40.70 -17.63 41.65
N ALA A 14 -41.86 -17.00 41.53
CA ALA A 14 -42.48 -16.57 40.29
C ALA A 14 -41.72 -15.41 39.63
N LEU A 15 -41.56 -15.49 38.30
CA LEU A 15 -41.94 -14.43 37.36
C LEU A 15 -41.84 -15.00 35.94
N LEU A 16 -42.99 -15.46 35.44
CA LEU A 16 -43.28 -15.46 34.01
C LEU A 16 -43.26 -13.99 33.55
N ILE A 17 -42.11 -13.56 33.03
CA ILE A 17 -42.05 -12.39 32.15
C ILE A 17 -42.02 -12.95 30.72
N SER A 18 -43.07 -12.60 29.99
CA SER A 18 -43.29 -12.80 28.57
C SER A 18 -42.02 -12.57 27.72
N THR A 19 -41.41 -13.64 27.20
CA THR A 19 -40.38 -13.56 26.13
C THR A 19 -40.95 -13.64 24.72
N LEU A 20 -42.28 -13.67 24.55
CA LEU A 20 -42.92 -13.59 23.23
C LEU A 20 -42.72 -12.23 22.53
N GLY A 21 -42.29 -11.18 23.25
CA GLY A 21 -41.89 -9.90 22.64
C GLY A 21 -40.42 -9.88 22.18
N GLY A 22 -39.50 -10.53 22.91
CA GLY A 22 -38.07 -10.43 22.62
C GLY A 22 -37.62 -11.23 21.39
N GLN A 23 -38.21 -12.39 21.11
CA GLN A 23 -37.88 -13.15 19.90
C GLN A 23 -38.49 -12.53 18.63
N GLY A 24 -39.68 -11.93 18.73
CA GLY A 24 -40.30 -11.19 17.63
C GLY A 24 -39.55 -9.91 17.28
N ASP A 25 -39.11 -9.15 18.29
CA ASP A 25 -38.34 -7.91 18.10
C ASP A 25 -36.92 -8.18 17.59
N ILE A 26 -36.23 -9.23 18.08
CA ILE A 26 -34.91 -9.61 17.59
C ILE A 26 -34.99 -10.12 16.14
N GLN A 27 -36.02 -10.92 15.82
CA GLN A 27 -36.21 -11.41 14.45
C GLN A 27 -36.56 -10.25 13.49
N ALA A 28 -37.47 -9.35 13.87
CA ALA A 28 -37.81 -8.19 13.06
C ALA A 28 -36.61 -7.24 12.85
N GLN A 29 -35.80 -7.03 13.89
CA GLN A 29 -34.55 -6.25 13.77
C GLN A 29 -33.52 -6.95 12.86
N SER A 30 -33.42 -8.28 12.92
CA SER A 30 -32.57 -9.05 12.00
C SER A 30 -33.04 -8.92 10.55
N ASP A 31 -34.35 -9.06 10.31
CA ASP A 31 -34.95 -8.94 8.98
C ASP A 31 -34.81 -7.50 8.43
N ASP A 32 -34.87 -6.48 9.29
CA ASP A 32 -34.60 -5.08 8.93
C ASP A 32 -33.13 -4.87 8.57
N ALA A 33 -32.20 -5.45 9.34
CA ALA A 33 -30.77 -5.37 9.09
C ALA A 33 -30.38 -6.07 7.78
N ASP A 34 -31.00 -7.20 7.46
CA ASP A 34 -30.74 -7.93 6.21
C ASP A 34 -31.27 -7.16 4.99
N ARG A 35 -32.47 -6.57 5.09
CA ARG A 35 -32.97 -5.64 4.06
C ARG A 35 -32.08 -4.41 3.90
N ALA A 36 -31.55 -3.87 5.00
CA ALA A 36 -30.59 -2.77 4.93
C ALA A 36 -29.28 -3.19 4.27
N PHE A 37 -28.82 -4.41 4.54
CA PHE A 37 -27.62 -4.96 3.93
C PHE A 37 -27.79 -5.16 2.43
N ASP A 38 -28.92 -5.68 1.97
CA ASP A 38 -29.21 -5.81 0.53
C ASP A 38 -29.20 -4.45 -0.19
N ARG A 39 -29.79 -3.41 0.43
CA ARG A 39 -29.71 -2.04 -0.11
C ARG A 39 -28.27 -1.54 -0.16
N ALA A 40 -27.49 -1.77 0.89
CA ALA A 40 -26.09 -1.36 0.93
C ALA A 40 -25.25 -2.05 -0.17
N LEU A 41 -25.52 -3.34 -0.43
CA LEU A 41 -24.89 -4.08 -1.53
C LEU A 41 -25.28 -3.49 -2.90
N GLU A 42 -26.53 -3.10 -3.09
CA GLU A 42 -26.99 -2.50 -4.35
C GLU A 42 -26.37 -1.10 -4.59
N LEU A 43 -26.29 -0.28 -3.54
CA LEU A 43 -25.59 1.01 -3.59
C LEU A 43 -24.11 0.81 -3.95
N HIS A 44 -23.47 -0.20 -3.36
CA HIS A 44 -22.07 -0.51 -3.63
C HIS A 44 -21.87 -0.95 -5.09
N LYS A 45 -22.72 -1.85 -5.60
CA LYS A 45 -22.68 -2.33 -7.00
C LYS A 45 -22.96 -1.22 -8.01
N SER A 46 -23.90 -0.32 -7.71
CA SER A 46 -24.25 0.80 -8.58
C SER A 46 -23.23 1.94 -8.57
N GLY A 47 -22.22 1.87 -7.69
CA GLY A 47 -21.15 2.86 -7.58
C GLY A 47 -21.43 4.00 -6.61
N ASP A 48 -22.58 4.02 -5.92
CA ASP A 48 -22.80 4.90 -4.76
C ASP A 48 -22.10 4.32 -3.52
N VAL A 49 -20.77 4.32 -3.57
CA VAL A 49 -19.92 3.75 -2.52
C VAL A 49 -20.08 4.53 -1.21
N LEU A 50 -20.31 5.85 -1.26
CA LEU A 50 -20.54 6.66 -0.07
C LEU A 50 -21.89 6.35 0.58
N GLY A 51 -22.94 6.14 -0.21
CA GLY A 51 -24.23 5.64 0.26
C GLY A 51 -24.10 4.28 0.93
N ALA A 52 -23.42 3.33 0.28
CA ALA A 52 -23.17 2.00 0.82
C ALA A 52 -22.44 2.05 2.16
N ILE A 53 -21.39 2.88 2.28
CA ILE A 53 -20.63 3.05 3.54
C ILE A 53 -21.55 3.51 4.68
N ARG A 54 -22.45 4.48 4.42
CA ARG A 54 -23.39 4.97 5.45
C ARG A 54 -24.32 3.85 5.93
N GLU A 55 -24.88 3.06 5.01
CA GLU A 55 -25.75 1.94 5.36
C GLU A 55 -25.00 0.84 6.13
N TYR A 56 -23.81 0.44 5.68
CA TYR A 56 -22.99 -0.54 6.41
C TYR A 56 -22.65 -0.07 7.82
N GLN A 57 -22.28 1.21 8.00
CA GLN A 57 -22.01 1.78 9.32
C GLN A 57 -23.25 1.77 10.22
N ALA A 58 -24.43 2.10 9.66
CA ALA A 58 -25.69 2.08 10.40
C ALA A 58 -26.04 0.66 10.87
N ILE A 59 -25.85 -0.35 10.02
CA ILE A 59 -26.05 -1.76 10.38
C ILE A 59 -25.09 -2.16 11.50
N LEU A 60 -23.80 -1.80 11.40
CA LEU A 60 -22.79 -2.16 12.41
C LEU A 60 -22.97 -1.42 13.75
N ALA A 61 -23.65 -0.27 13.77
CA ALA A 61 -24.01 0.41 15.01
C ALA A 61 -25.02 -0.40 15.84
N GLN A 62 -25.90 -1.15 15.18
CA GLN A 62 -26.91 -1.99 15.83
C GLN A 62 -26.44 -3.45 15.97
N HIS A 63 -25.67 -3.93 15.01
CA HIS A 63 -25.19 -5.31 14.90
C HIS A 63 -23.67 -5.38 14.73
N PRO A 64 -22.88 -5.04 15.77
CA PRO A 64 -21.42 -4.94 15.66
C PRO A 64 -20.71 -6.27 15.36
N GLY A 65 -21.39 -7.41 15.52
CA GLY A 65 -20.84 -8.74 15.23
C GLY A 65 -20.96 -9.22 13.78
N ARG A 66 -21.60 -8.44 12.88
CA ARG A 66 -21.85 -8.83 11.48
C ARG A 66 -20.57 -8.83 10.64
N VAL A 67 -19.91 -9.97 10.55
CA VAL A 67 -18.64 -10.18 9.84
C VAL A 67 -18.75 -9.88 8.33
N ASP A 68 -19.85 -10.32 7.72
CA ASP A 68 -20.22 -10.06 6.33
C ASP A 68 -20.32 -8.56 6.04
N VAL A 69 -21.01 -7.80 6.90
CA VAL A 69 -21.17 -6.34 6.76
C VAL A 69 -19.82 -5.64 6.94
N ARG A 70 -19.00 -6.06 7.92
CA ARG A 70 -17.63 -5.51 8.10
C ARG A 70 -16.75 -5.73 6.89
N SER A 71 -16.79 -6.94 6.31
CA SER A 71 -16.02 -7.24 5.10
C SER A 71 -16.43 -6.36 3.93
N ASN A 72 -17.74 -6.16 3.73
CA ASN A 72 -18.25 -5.30 2.65
C ASN A 72 -17.96 -3.82 2.89
N LEU A 73 -18.00 -3.33 4.14
CA LEU A 73 -17.56 -1.98 4.48
C LEU A 73 -16.07 -1.79 4.17
N GLY A 74 -15.24 -2.79 4.50
CA GLY A 74 -13.82 -2.79 4.15
C GLY A 74 -13.60 -2.71 2.63
N ALA A 75 -14.38 -3.44 1.84
CA ALA A 75 -14.31 -3.40 0.39
C ALA A 75 -14.71 -2.02 -0.18
N ALA A 76 -15.76 -1.41 0.37
CA ALA A 76 -16.20 -0.08 -0.02
C ALA A 76 -15.14 0.99 0.29
N TYR A 77 -14.48 0.92 1.45
CA TYR A 77 -13.34 1.79 1.75
C TYR A 77 -12.17 1.57 0.79
N ALA A 78 -11.82 0.31 0.50
CA ALA A 78 -10.75 0.00 -0.44
C ALA A 78 -11.03 0.54 -1.85
N GLN A 79 -12.28 0.49 -2.32
CA GLN A 79 -12.69 1.07 -3.61
C GLN A 79 -12.48 2.59 -3.66
N LEU A 80 -12.66 3.29 -2.54
CA LEU A 80 -12.38 4.73 -2.43
C LEU A 80 -10.90 5.06 -2.21
N GLY A 81 -10.00 4.06 -2.19
CA GLY A 81 -8.59 4.26 -1.85
C GLY A 81 -8.34 4.50 -0.35
N ARG A 82 -9.36 4.31 0.49
CA ARG A 82 -9.30 4.45 1.96
C ARG A 82 -8.77 3.16 2.60
N PHE A 83 -7.54 2.81 2.26
CA PHE A 83 -6.98 1.49 2.58
C PHE A 83 -6.82 1.24 4.08
N GLN A 84 -6.56 2.27 4.90
CA GLN A 84 -6.42 2.08 6.35
C GLN A 84 -7.76 1.77 7.01
N GLU A 85 -8.83 2.46 6.63
CA GLU A 85 -10.17 2.10 7.11
C GLU A 85 -10.58 0.70 6.64
N ALA A 86 -10.22 0.32 5.41
CA ALA A 86 -10.43 -1.04 4.91
C ALA A 86 -9.71 -2.09 5.76
N ILE A 87 -8.40 -1.89 6.01
CA ILE A 87 -7.56 -2.76 6.85
C ILE A 87 -8.19 -2.92 8.24
N ALA A 88 -8.62 -1.81 8.87
CA ALA A 88 -9.21 -1.85 10.20
C ALA A 88 -10.51 -2.68 10.25
N GLU A 89 -11.40 -2.56 9.26
CA GLU A 89 -12.62 -3.37 9.24
C GLU A 89 -12.35 -4.85 8.97
N TYR A 90 -11.42 -5.18 8.07
CA TYR A 90 -11.04 -6.57 7.82
C TYR A 90 -10.38 -7.21 9.05
N GLN A 91 -9.53 -6.49 9.78
CA GLN A 91 -8.94 -6.98 11.03
C GLN A 91 -10.02 -7.26 12.09
N ARG A 92 -11.02 -6.38 12.23
CA ARG A 92 -12.16 -6.61 13.14
C ARG A 92 -13.01 -7.80 12.70
N ALA A 93 -13.21 -8.00 11.39
CA ALA A 93 -13.91 -9.15 10.86
C ALA A 93 -13.16 -10.47 11.17
N LEU A 94 -11.83 -10.50 10.98
CA LEU A 94 -10.99 -11.65 11.30
C LEU A 94 -10.82 -11.90 12.80
N ALA A 95 -11.02 -10.88 13.66
CA ALA A 95 -11.07 -11.08 15.11
C ALA A 95 -12.27 -11.94 15.54
N VAL A 96 -13.34 -11.98 14.74
CA VAL A 96 -14.54 -12.81 14.97
C VAL A 96 -14.42 -14.15 14.22
N ASP A 97 -14.01 -14.11 12.95
CA ASP A 97 -13.83 -15.29 12.10
C ASP A 97 -12.40 -15.35 11.55
N ASN A 98 -11.47 -15.86 12.37
CA ASN A 98 -10.04 -15.88 12.04
C ASN A 98 -9.68 -16.85 10.91
N ASN A 99 -10.53 -17.82 10.57
CA ASN A 99 -10.22 -18.81 9.54
C ASN A 99 -10.74 -18.41 8.15
N ASN A 100 -11.34 -17.23 8.02
CA ASN A 100 -11.90 -16.75 6.76
C ASN A 100 -10.82 -16.35 5.74
N SER A 101 -10.46 -17.27 4.85
CA SER A 101 -9.41 -17.04 3.84
C SER A 101 -9.77 -15.92 2.86
N THR A 102 -11.06 -15.72 2.55
CA THR A 102 -11.51 -14.64 1.65
C THR A 102 -11.27 -13.27 2.27
N ILE A 103 -11.66 -13.07 3.53
CA ILE A 103 -11.43 -11.80 4.24
C ILE A 103 -9.92 -11.59 4.43
N ARG A 104 -9.16 -12.64 4.73
CA ARG A 104 -7.70 -12.56 4.84
C ARG A 104 -7.06 -12.15 3.52
N PHE A 105 -7.54 -12.66 2.39
CA PHE A 105 -7.07 -12.26 1.07
C PHE A 105 -7.39 -10.79 0.78
N ASN A 106 -8.60 -10.33 1.12
CA ASN A 106 -8.97 -8.91 0.98
C ASN A 106 -8.13 -7.99 1.88
N LEU A 107 -7.80 -8.43 3.09
CA LEU A 107 -6.86 -7.73 3.98
C LEU A 107 -5.47 -7.64 3.36
N ALA A 108 -4.95 -8.75 2.82
CA ALA A 108 -3.67 -8.77 2.13
C ALA A 108 -3.65 -7.82 0.93
N LEU A 109 -4.73 -7.77 0.15
CA LEU A 109 -4.86 -6.85 -0.97
C LEU A 109 -4.91 -5.39 -0.51
N ALA A 110 -5.59 -5.08 0.60
CA ALA A 110 -5.62 -3.74 1.16
C ALA A 110 -4.23 -3.28 1.62
N PHE A 111 -3.47 -4.15 2.31
CA PHE A 111 -2.05 -3.89 2.63
C PHE A 111 -1.20 -3.71 1.38
N TYR A 112 -1.37 -4.58 0.36
CA TYR A 112 -0.65 -4.48 -0.90
C TYR A 112 -0.90 -3.14 -1.60
N LYS A 113 -2.16 -2.69 -1.68
CA LYS A 113 -2.52 -1.40 -2.28
C LYS A 113 -2.04 -0.20 -1.46
N ALA A 114 -1.95 -0.35 -0.14
CA ALA A 114 -1.30 0.60 0.74
C ALA A 114 0.25 0.61 0.63
N ALA A 115 0.82 -0.31 -0.16
CA ALA A 115 2.26 -0.58 -0.29
C ALA A 115 2.93 -1.12 1.00
N ASP A 116 2.14 -1.63 1.95
CA ASP A 116 2.61 -2.32 3.14
C ASP A 116 2.91 -3.80 2.82
N PHE A 117 3.88 -4.04 1.92
CA PHE A 117 4.17 -5.36 1.36
C PHE A 117 4.58 -6.42 2.39
N ALA A 118 5.19 -6.00 3.51
CA ALA A 118 5.57 -6.91 4.59
C ALA A 118 4.33 -7.50 5.29
N GLU A 119 3.35 -6.68 5.63
CA GLU A 119 2.09 -7.12 6.23
C GLU A 119 1.26 -7.94 5.23
N ALA A 120 1.20 -7.51 3.97
CA ALA A 120 0.58 -8.28 2.91
C ALA A 120 1.19 -9.69 2.79
N SER A 121 2.53 -9.79 2.79
CA SER A 121 3.26 -11.06 2.75
C SER A 121 2.92 -11.96 3.95
N GLY A 122 2.81 -11.38 5.15
CA GLY A 122 2.42 -12.10 6.36
C GLY A 122 1.03 -12.72 6.24
N GLN A 123 0.04 -11.96 5.74
CA GLN A 123 -1.31 -12.46 5.52
C GLN A 123 -1.37 -13.54 4.43
N LEU A 124 -0.65 -13.36 3.31
CA LEU A 124 -0.61 -14.32 2.21
C LEU A 124 0.06 -15.63 2.60
N SER A 125 1.12 -15.57 3.40
CA SER A 125 1.79 -16.76 3.93
C SER A 125 0.84 -17.64 4.75
N GLN A 126 -0.07 -17.03 5.52
CA GLN A 126 -1.10 -17.77 6.26
C GLN A 126 -2.13 -18.42 5.33
N ILE A 127 -2.50 -17.76 4.23
CA ILE A 127 -3.41 -18.35 3.22
C ILE A 127 -2.75 -19.56 2.56
N ILE A 128 -1.49 -19.43 2.15
CA ILE A 128 -0.74 -20.50 1.46
C ILE A 128 -0.48 -21.69 2.40
N ALA A 129 -0.26 -21.44 3.70
CA ALA A 129 -0.12 -22.52 4.68
C ALA A 129 -1.38 -23.41 4.79
N ALA A 130 -2.57 -22.82 4.64
CA ALA A 130 -3.84 -23.55 4.65
C ALA A 130 -4.26 -24.06 3.26
N GLN A 131 -3.85 -23.35 2.20
CA GLN A 131 -4.23 -23.62 0.81
C GLN A 131 -3.01 -23.51 -0.12
N PRO A 132 -2.09 -24.49 -0.11
CA PRO A 132 -0.85 -24.42 -0.89
C PRO A 132 -1.06 -24.29 -2.40
N GLN A 133 -2.21 -24.75 -2.89
CA GLN A 133 -2.63 -24.69 -4.29
C GLN A 133 -3.24 -23.34 -4.71
N ASN A 134 -3.37 -22.36 -3.80
CA ASN A 134 -3.90 -21.05 -4.14
C ASN A 134 -2.87 -20.21 -4.90
N THR A 135 -2.78 -20.44 -6.21
CA THR A 135 -1.79 -19.79 -7.09
C THR A 135 -1.88 -18.28 -7.05
N THR A 136 -3.07 -17.70 -6.94
CA THR A 136 -3.24 -16.24 -6.83
C THR A 136 -2.56 -15.69 -5.57
N ALA A 137 -2.72 -16.35 -4.43
CA ALA A 137 -2.04 -15.96 -3.20
C ALA A 137 -0.51 -16.14 -3.31
N VAL A 138 -0.06 -17.22 -3.95
CA VAL A 138 1.38 -17.46 -4.20
C VAL A 138 1.99 -16.37 -5.07
N LEU A 139 1.36 -16.02 -6.20
CA LEU A 139 1.86 -14.97 -7.09
C LEU A 139 1.85 -13.60 -6.41
N LEU A 140 0.81 -13.28 -5.63
CA LEU A 140 0.76 -12.02 -4.89
C LEU A 140 1.83 -11.96 -3.78
N LEU A 141 2.11 -13.08 -3.11
CA LEU A 141 3.22 -13.16 -2.13
C LEU A 141 4.57 -12.95 -2.83
N ALA A 142 4.77 -13.62 -3.96
CA ALA A 142 5.98 -13.49 -4.75
C ALA A 142 6.18 -12.03 -5.24
N ASP A 143 5.12 -11.33 -5.65
CA ASP A 143 5.21 -9.91 -6.02
C ASP A 143 5.51 -9.02 -4.81
N CYS A 144 4.95 -9.29 -3.63
CA CYS A 144 5.31 -8.58 -2.40
C CYS A 144 6.81 -8.76 -2.07
N GLN A 145 7.30 -9.98 -2.12
CA GLN A 145 8.71 -10.31 -1.89
C GLN A 145 9.62 -9.68 -2.93
N LEU A 146 9.21 -9.65 -4.20
CA LEU A 146 9.90 -8.95 -5.28
C LEU A 146 10.06 -7.46 -4.97
N ARG A 147 8.99 -6.80 -4.51
CA ARG A 147 8.99 -5.37 -4.12
C ARG A 147 9.80 -5.08 -2.86
N LEU A 148 9.91 -6.05 -1.95
CA LEU A 148 10.78 -5.98 -0.78
C LEU A 148 12.26 -6.27 -1.10
N GLY A 149 12.58 -6.62 -2.36
CA GLY A 149 13.93 -6.96 -2.77
C GLY A 149 14.38 -8.37 -2.37
N GLU A 150 13.46 -9.23 -1.94
CA GLU A 150 13.72 -10.59 -1.48
C GLU A 150 13.82 -11.58 -2.65
N TYR A 151 14.62 -11.25 -3.67
CA TYR A 151 14.65 -11.92 -4.97
C TYR A 151 14.90 -13.43 -4.89
N LYS A 152 15.77 -13.87 -3.97
CA LYS A 152 16.06 -15.29 -3.76
C LYS A 152 14.85 -16.07 -3.25
N LYS A 153 14.05 -15.49 -2.34
CA LYS A 153 12.81 -16.11 -1.85
C LYS A 153 11.78 -16.24 -2.97
N VAL A 154 11.68 -15.23 -3.84
CA VAL A 154 10.81 -15.28 -5.03
C VAL A 154 11.21 -16.44 -5.94
N ILE A 155 12.51 -16.58 -6.24
CA ILE A 155 13.03 -17.64 -7.11
C ILE A 155 12.76 -19.02 -6.48
N GLU A 156 13.02 -19.19 -5.19
CA GLU A 156 12.76 -20.43 -4.44
C GLU A 156 11.26 -20.78 -4.45
N LEU A 157 10.39 -19.79 -4.22
CA LEU A 157 8.94 -19.96 -4.18
C LEU A 157 8.35 -20.34 -5.55
N LEU A 158 8.82 -19.71 -6.63
CA LEU A 158 8.21 -19.85 -7.95
C LEU A 158 8.84 -20.92 -8.85
N THR A 159 10.12 -21.25 -8.69
CA THR A 159 10.80 -22.24 -9.56
C THR A 159 10.07 -23.60 -9.61
N PRO A 160 9.59 -24.19 -8.50
CA PRO A 160 8.86 -25.46 -8.54
C PRO A 160 7.55 -25.42 -9.33
N LEU A 161 6.99 -24.22 -9.57
CA LEU A 161 5.71 -24.03 -10.25
C LEU A 161 5.86 -23.75 -11.76
N GLU A 162 7.08 -23.60 -12.26
CA GLU A 162 7.36 -23.21 -13.65
C GLU A 162 6.79 -24.20 -14.67
N ALA A 163 6.76 -25.50 -14.37
CA ALA A 163 6.17 -26.52 -15.25
C ALA A 163 4.67 -26.30 -15.48
N ASN A 164 3.95 -25.72 -14.51
CA ASN A 164 2.51 -25.53 -14.56
C ASN A 164 2.11 -24.09 -14.91
N LEU A 165 2.92 -23.10 -14.50
CA LEU A 165 2.63 -21.67 -14.61
C LEU A 165 3.58 -20.95 -15.56
N GLY A 166 4.48 -21.64 -16.24
CA GLY A 166 5.50 -21.02 -17.10
C GLY A 166 4.95 -20.23 -18.29
N ASN A 167 3.65 -20.37 -18.62
CA ASN A 167 2.95 -19.58 -19.62
C ASN A 167 2.03 -18.51 -19.01
N ASP A 168 1.97 -18.39 -17.69
CA ASP A 168 1.27 -17.30 -17.02
C ASP A 168 2.18 -16.05 -17.05
N ARG A 169 1.69 -14.99 -17.67
CA ARG A 169 2.48 -13.77 -17.89
C ARG A 169 2.91 -13.10 -16.58
N VAL A 170 2.07 -13.15 -15.54
CA VAL A 170 2.38 -12.58 -14.22
C VAL A 170 3.48 -13.39 -13.55
N PHE A 171 3.37 -14.72 -13.59
CA PHE A 171 4.41 -15.63 -13.13
C PHE A 171 5.75 -15.35 -13.81
N VAL A 172 5.76 -15.30 -15.15
CA VAL A 172 6.96 -15.06 -15.96
C VAL A 172 7.59 -13.70 -15.64
N TYR A 173 6.76 -12.66 -15.49
CA TYR A 173 7.23 -11.33 -15.09
C TYR A 173 7.88 -11.33 -13.71
N ILE A 174 7.23 -11.91 -12.69
CA ILE A 174 7.74 -11.91 -11.32
C ILE A 174 9.04 -12.71 -11.24
N LEU A 175 9.06 -13.95 -11.76
CA LEU A 175 10.24 -14.81 -11.74
C LEU A 175 11.37 -14.24 -12.59
N GLY A 176 11.07 -13.77 -13.81
CA GLY A 176 12.05 -13.14 -14.70
C GLY A 176 12.70 -11.92 -14.05
N THR A 177 11.90 -11.02 -13.48
CA THR A 177 12.41 -9.81 -12.80
C THR A 177 13.24 -10.15 -11.56
N ALA A 178 12.83 -11.15 -10.78
CA ALA A 178 13.62 -11.62 -9.63
C ALA A 178 14.98 -12.17 -10.07
N LEU A 179 15.02 -12.99 -11.13
CA LEU A 179 16.26 -13.55 -11.69
C LEU A 179 17.20 -12.47 -12.22
N LEU A 180 16.68 -11.45 -12.91
CA LEU A 180 17.49 -10.32 -13.39
C LEU A 180 18.14 -9.57 -12.22
N ASN A 181 17.38 -9.33 -11.14
CA ASN A 181 17.89 -8.65 -9.96
C ASN A 181 18.90 -9.50 -9.15
N ASP A 182 18.72 -10.83 -9.13
CA ASP A 182 19.66 -11.81 -8.56
C ASP A 182 20.87 -12.09 -9.47
N LYS A 183 21.03 -11.35 -10.59
CA LYS A 183 22.14 -11.45 -11.55
C LYS A 183 22.17 -12.72 -12.41
N GLN A 184 21.06 -13.46 -12.45
CA GLN A 184 20.85 -14.58 -13.37
C GLN A 184 20.31 -14.07 -14.72
N THR A 185 21.08 -13.19 -15.37
CA THR A 185 20.62 -12.36 -16.50
C THR A 185 20.07 -13.16 -17.67
N GLU A 186 20.76 -14.22 -18.08
CA GLU A 186 20.35 -15.03 -19.26
C GLU A 186 18.97 -15.66 -19.05
N ARG A 187 18.77 -16.36 -17.92
CA ARG A 187 17.48 -16.98 -17.60
C ARG A 187 16.38 -15.94 -17.38
N GLY A 188 16.71 -14.84 -16.71
CA GLY A 188 15.78 -13.73 -16.49
C GLY A 188 15.29 -13.11 -17.79
N GLN A 189 16.21 -12.78 -18.72
CA GLN A 189 15.87 -12.22 -20.03
C GLN A 189 15.03 -13.21 -20.86
N ALA A 190 15.43 -14.49 -20.90
CA ALA A 190 14.70 -15.51 -21.63
C ALA A 190 13.23 -15.64 -21.18
N LEU A 191 12.95 -15.46 -19.88
CA LEU A 191 11.59 -15.39 -19.35
C LEU A 191 10.89 -14.09 -19.75
N ILE A 192 11.48 -12.92 -19.53
CA ILE A 192 10.88 -11.63 -19.88
C ILE A 192 10.50 -11.57 -21.38
N ASP A 193 11.33 -12.11 -22.27
CA ASP A 193 11.05 -12.19 -23.71
C ASP A 193 9.84 -13.06 -24.07
N ARG A 194 9.36 -13.92 -23.16
CA ARG A 194 8.11 -14.68 -23.38
C ARG A 194 6.86 -13.82 -23.27
N ILE A 195 6.93 -12.72 -22.50
CA ILE A 195 5.76 -11.86 -22.23
C ILE A 195 5.14 -11.35 -23.54
N LEU A 196 5.96 -10.95 -24.52
CA LEU A 196 5.47 -10.50 -25.84
C LEU A 196 5.08 -11.65 -26.77
N ARG A 197 5.70 -12.84 -26.64
CA ARG A 197 5.39 -14.00 -27.47
C ARG A 197 3.96 -14.49 -27.29
N GLU A 198 3.41 -14.29 -26.09
CA GLU A 198 2.04 -14.67 -25.74
C GLU A 198 1.01 -13.57 -26.05
N GLY A 199 1.44 -12.45 -26.65
CA GLY A 199 0.56 -11.40 -27.16
C GLY A 199 1.02 -10.00 -26.77
N ASP A 200 1.37 -9.21 -27.78
CA ASP A 200 1.72 -7.80 -27.61
C ASP A 200 0.49 -6.98 -27.19
N SER A 201 0.58 -6.27 -26.07
CA SER A 201 -0.50 -5.51 -25.45
C SER A 201 0.09 -4.37 -24.60
N ALA A 202 -0.70 -3.35 -24.31
CA ALA A 202 -0.24 -2.23 -23.48
C ALA A 202 0.21 -2.72 -22.10
N GLU A 203 -0.50 -3.69 -21.54
CA GLU A 203 -0.22 -4.33 -20.26
C GLU A 203 1.09 -5.14 -20.32
N ALA A 204 1.31 -5.93 -21.37
CA ALA A 204 2.56 -6.67 -21.57
C ALA A 204 3.78 -5.73 -21.66
N ARG A 205 3.65 -4.68 -22.47
CA ARG A 205 4.68 -3.64 -22.63
C ARG A 205 4.96 -2.94 -21.29
N ALA A 206 3.94 -2.59 -20.54
CA ALA A 206 4.08 -1.99 -19.21
C ALA A 206 4.78 -2.93 -18.21
N MET A 207 4.50 -4.24 -18.25
CA MET A 207 5.18 -5.24 -17.41
C MET A 207 6.68 -5.30 -17.72
N ILE A 208 7.06 -5.36 -19.00
CA ILE A 208 8.47 -5.39 -19.42
C ILE A 208 9.17 -4.07 -19.06
N GLY A 209 8.54 -2.93 -19.32
CA GLY A 209 9.06 -1.63 -18.93
C GLY A 209 9.29 -1.52 -17.42
N THR A 210 8.37 -2.08 -16.62
CA THR A 210 8.52 -2.15 -15.16
C THR A 210 9.69 -3.04 -14.76
N ALA A 211 9.88 -4.20 -15.41
CA ALA A 211 11.02 -5.09 -15.16
C ALA A 211 12.35 -4.36 -15.43
N TYR A 212 12.47 -3.66 -16.56
CA TYR A 212 13.65 -2.85 -16.88
C TYR A 212 13.88 -1.73 -15.87
N MET A 213 12.82 -1.04 -15.44
CA MET A 213 12.92 0.00 -14.41
C MET A 213 13.43 -0.57 -13.09
N MET A 214 12.99 -1.78 -12.70
CA MET A 214 13.46 -2.46 -11.48
C MET A 214 14.93 -2.88 -11.58
N THR A 215 15.44 -3.19 -12.77
CA THR A 215 16.87 -3.48 -12.98
C THR A 215 17.71 -2.23 -13.22
N GLY A 216 17.10 -1.04 -13.20
CA GLY A 216 17.76 0.25 -13.42
C GLY A 216 18.01 0.60 -14.89
N ASP A 217 17.49 -0.16 -15.85
CA ASP A 217 17.54 0.16 -17.27
C ASP A 217 16.38 1.09 -17.65
N TYR A 218 16.48 2.34 -17.21
CA TYR A 218 15.44 3.35 -17.44
C TYR A 218 15.23 3.67 -18.92
N GLN A 219 16.27 3.54 -19.75
CA GLN A 219 16.16 3.81 -21.19
C GLN A 219 15.32 2.74 -21.91
N SER A 220 15.54 1.46 -21.60
CA SER A 220 14.68 0.40 -22.13
C SER A 220 13.26 0.50 -21.55
N ALA A 221 13.12 0.87 -20.28
CA ALA A 221 11.82 1.09 -19.66
C ALA A 221 11.00 2.18 -20.38
N LEU A 222 11.62 3.32 -20.72
CA LEU A 222 10.96 4.41 -21.46
C LEU A 222 10.37 3.92 -22.79
N LYS A 223 11.14 3.18 -23.59
CA LYS A 223 10.68 2.65 -24.88
C LYS A 223 9.44 1.77 -24.74
N GLU A 224 9.43 0.89 -23.75
CA GLU A 224 8.31 -0.01 -23.51
C GLU A 224 7.08 0.74 -22.98
N PHE A 225 7.25 1.72 -22.10
CA PHE A 225 6.15 2.56 -21.63
C PHE A 225 5.57 3.44 -22.74
N GLU A 226 6.40 4.02 -23.60
CA GLU A 226 5.94 4.76 -24.78
C GLU A 226 5.11 3.85 -25.70
N GLN A 227 5.55 2.61 -25.92
CA GLN A 227 4.81 1.66 -26.74
C GLN A 227 3.48 1.27 -26.08
N ALA A 228 3.47 1.05 -24.77
CA ALA A 228 2.25 0.81 -24.01
C ALA A 228 1.25 1.97 -24.15
N LEU A 229 1.72 3.21 -24.01
CA LEU A 229 0.90 4.42 -24.11
C LEU A 229 0.43 4.72 -25.55
N LYS A 230 1.17 4.30 -26.58
CA LYS A 230 0.71 4.34 -27.98
C LYS A 230 -0.47 3.40 -28.19
N MET A 231 -0.44 2.21 -27.59
CA MET A 231 -1.52 1.22 -27.70
C MET A 231 -2.74 1.62 -26.87
N ASN A 232 -2.52 2.08 -25.64
CA ASN A 232 -3.58 2.56 -24.76
C ASN A 232 -3.09 3.78 -23.97
N ARG A 233 -3.54 4.97 -24.37
CA ARG A 233 -3.18 6.24 -23.72
C ARG A 233 -3.65 6.35 -22.27
N ARG A 234 -4.68 5.58 -21.89
CA ARG A 234 -5.26 5.53 -20.55
C ARG A 234 -4.93 4.23 -19.82
N ALA A 235 -3.88 3.52 -20.24
CA ALA A 235 -3.40 2.34 -19.53
C ALA A 235 -3.11 2.72 -18.06
N PRO A 236 -3.76 2.06 -17.08
CA PRO A 236 -3.63 2.43 -15.67
C PRO A 236 -2.18 2.43 -15.21
N THR A 237 -1.75 3.40 -14.40
CA THR A 237 -0.40 3.52 -13.81
C THR A 237 0.77 3.66 -14.79
N VAL A 238 0.56 3.51 -16.10
CA VAL A 238 1.68 3.58 -17.06
C VAL A 238 2.23 5.00 -17.18
N ASN A 239 1.38 6.03 -17.08
CA ASN A 239 1.87 7.41 -17.14
C ASN A 239 2.73 7.75 -15.91
N SER A 240 2.40 7.25 -14.71
CA SER A 240 3.25 7.46 -13.53
C SER A 240 4.57 6.68 -13.60
N LEU A 241 4.55 5.43 -14.09
CA LEU A 241 5.77 4.65 -14.33
C LEU A 241 6.69 5.32 -15.37
N HIS A 242 6.10 5.82 -16.46
CA HIS A 242 6.80 6.59 -17.48
C HIS A 242 7.41 7.87 -16.90
N GLY A 243 6.64 8.63 -16.11
CA GLY A 243 7.13 9.83 -15.43
C GLY A 243 8.32 9.56 -14.50
N ARG A 244 8.30 8.43 -13.77
CA ARG A 244 9.42 8.01 -12.92
C ARG A 244 10.66 7.66 -13.74
N ALA A 245 10.50 6.95 -14.87
CA ALA A 245 11.62 6.65 -15.75
C ALA A 245 12.22 7.93 -16.37
N LEU A 246 11.38 8.89 -16.77
CA LEU A 246 11.80 10.20 -17.28
C LEU A 246 12.58 11.00 -16.23
N LEU A 247 12.14 10.99 -14.96
CA LEU A 247 12.90 11.62 -13.87
C LEU A 247 14.27 10.97 -13.68
N ALA A 248 14.35 9.65 -13.81
CA ALA A 248 15.61 8.92 -13.68
C ALA A 248 16.58 9.21 -14.84
N THR A 249 16.07 9.54 -16.04
CA THR A 249 16.88 9.96 -17.20
C THR A 249 17.14 11.47 -17.27
N GLY A 250 16.48 12.27 -16.43
CA GLY A 250 16.68 13.72 -16.30
C GLY A 250 15.67 14.58 -17.07
N ASP A 251 14.67 13.98 -17.70
CA ASP A 251 13.63 14.65 -18.51
C ASP A 251 12.49 15.20 -17.64
N ILE A 252 12.82 16.16 -16.77
CA ILE A 252 11.92 16.67 -15.71
C ILE A 252 10.59 17.21 -16.26
N GLU A 253 10.62 17.96 -17.36
CA GLU A 253 9.42 18.58 -17.94
C GLU A 253 8.43 17.52 -18.43
N GLN A 254 8.93 16.54 -19.19
CA GLN A 254 8.10 15.44 -19.68
C GLN A 254 7.59 14.57 -18.52
N ALA A 255 8.39 14.41 -17.47
CA ALA A 255 7.95 13.68 -16.28
C ALA A 255 6.75 14.36 -15.59
N ALA A 256 6.80 15.68 -15.40
CA ALA A 256 5.68 16.44 -14.85
C ALA A 256 4.42 16.27 -15.69
N GLN A 257 4.53 16.33 -17.02
CA GLN A 257 3.40 16.10 -17.93
C GLN A 257 2.86 14.66 -17.84
N ALA A 258 3.73 13.68 -17.66
CA ALA A 258 3.32 12.28 -17.49
C ALA A 258 2.55 12.08 -16.18
N PHE A 259 3.04 12.61 -15.05
CA PHE A 259 2.31 12.56 -13.79
C PHE A 259 0.97 13.30 -13.86
N GLN A 260 0.92 14.45 -14.53
CA GLN A 260 -0.34 15.18 -14.71
C GLN A 260 -1.37 14.35 -15.48
N ARG A 261 -0.95 13.67 -16.56
CA ARG A 261 -1.81 12.75 -17.31
C ARG A 261 -2.31 11.57 -16.47
N GLU A 262 -1.46 11.02 -15.60
CA GLU A 262 -1.92 9.98 -14.67
C GLU A 262 -2.99 10.52 -13.73
N LEU A 263 -2.81 11.73 -13.18
CA LEU A 263 -3.80 12.33 -12.26
C LEU A 263 -5.13 12.69 -12.94
N GLU A 264 -5.15 12.91 -14.24
CA GLU A 264 -6.39 13.01 -15.03
C GLU A 264 -7.16 11.68 -15.11
N ILE A 265 -6.46 10.54 -14.99
CA ILE A 265 -7.04 9.20 -15.02
C ILE A 265 -7.37 8.72 -13.60
N ASN A 266 -6.41 8.86 -12.69
CA ASN A 266 -6.48 8.48 -11.29
C ASN A 266 -5.98 9.64 -10.42
N PRO A 267 -6.88 10.51 -9.92
CA PRO A 267 -6.52 11.64 -9.06
C PRO A 267 -5.80 11.24 -7.76
N ASN A 268 -5.95 9.99 -7.33
CA ASN A 268 -5.38 9.43 -6.10
C ASN A 268 -4.13 8.57 -6.38
N ASP A 269 -3.50 8.67 -7.56
CA ASP A 269 -2.21 8.00 -7.79
C ASP A 269 -1.13 8.58 -6.86
N PHE A 270 -0.59 7.73 -6.00
CA PHE A 270 0.36 8.14 -4.97
C PHE A 270 1.65 8.71 -5.57
N GLU A 271 2.24 8.01 -6.55
CA GLU A 271 3.53 8.38 -7.13
C GLU A 271 3.42 9.74 -7.84
N SER A 272 2.35 9.94 -8.63
CA SER A 272 2.13 11.19 -9.35
C SER A 272 1.90 12.37 -8.41
N ASN A 273 1.10 12.20 -7.35
CA ASN A 273 0.94 13.23 -6.33
C ASN A 273 2.28 13.51 -5.61
N LEU A 274 3.04 12.48 -5.21
CA LEU A 274 4.32 12.65 -4.54
C LEU A 274 5.32 13.40 -5.43
N TYR A 275 5.57 12.93 -6.65
CA TYR A 275 6.59 13.49 -7.52
C TYR A 275 6.23 14.88 -8.05
N LEU A 276 4.96 15.16 -8.39
CA LEU A 276 4.55 16.52 -8.72
C LEU A 276 4.75 17.49 -7.55
N GLY A 277 4.42 17.06 -6.32
CA GLY A 277 4.73 17.84 -5.13
C GLY A 277 6.23 18.14 -4.98
N ILE A 278 7.10 17.16 -5.26
CA ILE A 278 8.57 17.36 -5.22
C ILE A 278 9.02 18.37 -6.28
N LEU A 279 8.52 18.25 -7.50
CA LEU A 279 8.87 19.15 -8.60
C LEU A 279 8.41 20.58 -8.32
N LEU A 280 7.17 20.78 -7.90
CA LEU A 280 6.62 22.09 -7.55
C LEU A 280 7.35 22.74 -6.36
N LYS A 281 7.71 21.93 -5.35
CA LYS A 281 8.55 22.40 -4.25
C LYS A 281 9.90 22.94 -4.75
N LYS A 282 10.53 22.27 -5.72
CA LYS A 282 11.80 22.72 -6.32
C LYS A 282 11.64 24.04 -7.09
N GLU A 283 10.49 24.23 -7.74
CA GLU A 283 10.13 25.48 -8.42
C GLU A 283 9.74 26.62 -7.47
N GLY A 284 9.66 26.37 -6.15
CA GLY A 284 9.24 27.35 -5.15
C GLY A 284 7.72 27.51 -5.02
N LYS A 285 6.92 26.72 -5.74
CA LYS A 285 5.44 26.70 -5.67
C LYS A 285 4.98 25.89 -4.45
N THR A 286 5.27 26.42 -3.26
CA THR A 286 5.13 25.70 -1.99
C THR A 286 3.69 25.36 -1.60
N ASP A 287 2.72 26.24 -1.87
CA ASP A 287 1.30 25.99 -1.55
C ASP A 287 0.69 24.89 -2.44
N GLU A 288 0.99 24.90 -3.74
CA GLU A 288 0.55 23.84 -4.65
C GLU A 288 1.17 22.50 -4.27
N ALA A 289 2.48 22.48 -3.99
CA ALA A 289 3.20 21.29 -3.56
C ALA A 289 2.60 20.67 -2.28
N LEU A 290 2.17 21.49 -1.32
CA LEU A 290 1.54 21.02 -0.08
C LEU A 290 0.27 20.23 -0.36
N GLY A 291 -0.59 20.71 -1.27
CA GLY A 291 -1.82 20.01 -1.65
C GLY A 291 -1.56 18.61 -2.23
N TYR A 292 -0.56 18.49 -3.10
CA TYR A 292 -0.15 17.21 -3.67
C TYR A 292 0.41 16.24 -2.60
N PHE A 293 1.28 16.72 -1.70
CA PHE A 293 1.78 15.87 -0.62
C PHE A 293 0.69 15.44 0.37
N GLN A 294 -0.29 16.29 0.65
CA GLN A 294 -1.43 15.94 1.51
C GLN A 294 -2.24 14.79 0.89
N ARG A 295 -2.52 14.84 -0.42
CA ARG A 295 -3.19 13.72 -1.12
C ARG A 295 -2.35 12.45 -1.08
N ALA A 296 -1.04 12.53 -1.36
CA ALA A 296 -0.14 11.38 -1.26
C ALA A 296 -0.15 10.76 0.16
N ALA A 297 -0.08 11.60 1.20
CA ALA A 297 -0.14 11.16 2.60
C ALA A 297 -1.50 10.59 3.03
N GLN A 298 -2.60 10.97 2.35
CA GLN A 298 -3.92 10.37 2.55
C GLN A 298 -3.99 8.98 1.93
N VAL A 299 -3.43 8.79 0.73
CA VAL A 299 -3.46 7.51 0.01
C VAL A 299 -2.56 6.46 0.68
N ARG A 300 -1.33 6.84 1.05
CA ARG A 300 -0.39 5.96 1.78
C ARG A 300 0.07 6.63 3.08
N PRO A 301 -0.73 6.58 4.16
CA PRO A 301 -0.37 7.22 5.43
C PRO A 301 0.77 6.55 6.18
N ASN A 302 1.06 5.27 5.87
CA ASN A 302 2.23 4.56 6.41
C ASN A 302 3.51 4.85 5.62
N ASP A 303 3.39 5.36 4.38
CA ASP A 303 4.53 5.86 3.63
C ASP A 303 4.94 7.23 4.17
N LEU A 304 6.12 7.26 4.78
CA LEU A 304 6.65 8.43 5.45
C LEU A 304 7.13 9.53 4.49
N ASN A 305 7.30 9.23 3.19
CA ASN A 305 7.83 10.17 2.21
C ASN A 305 7.01 11.46 2.14
N ALA A 306 5.69 11.34 1.97
CA ALA A 306 4.83 12.50 1.82
C ALA A 306 4.89 13.40 3.06
N ARG A 307 4.88 12.82 4.27
CA ARG A 307 5.00 13.55 5.54
C ARG A 307 6.38 14.18 5.72
N TYR A 308 7.45 13.49 5.33
CA TYR A 308 8.80 14.04 5.28
C TYR A 308 8.87 15.28 4.39
N HIS A 309 8.28 15.22 3.19
CA HIS A 309 8.25 16.35 2.26
C HIS A 309 7.40 17.52 2.79
N ILE A 310 6.27 17.26 3.46
CA ILE A 310 5.46 18.28 4.16
C ILE A 310 6.29 18.96 5.27
N GLY A 311 6.99 18.18 6.11
CA GLY A 311 7.88 18.73 7.14
C GLY A 311 8.96 19.63 6.53
N GLY A 312 9.55 19.22 5.40
CA GLY A 312 10.48 20.05 4.65
C GLY A 312 9.87 21.34 4.10
N LEU A 313 8.63 21.32 3.60
CA LEU A 313 7.92 22.54 3.18
C LEU A 313 7.67 23.49 4.36
N TYR A 314 7.30 22.96 5.53
CA TYR A 314 7.11 23.76 6.74
C TYR A 314 8.41 24.42 7.21
N ILE A 315 9.56 23.73 7.11
CA ILE A 315 10.87 24.37 7.34
C ILE A 315 11.12 25.52 6.36
N LEU A 316 10.81 25.34 5.07
CA LEU A 316 11.02 26.37 4.04
C LEU A 316 10.11 27.60 4.26
N THR A 317 8.86 27.37 4.64
CA THR A 317 7.84 28.42 4.83
C THR A 317 7.85 29.06 6.22
N GLY A 318 8.74 28.63 7.13
CA GLY A 318 8.88 29.20 8.47
C GLY A 318 7.89 28.65 9.51
N LYS A 319 7.07 27.67 9.16
CA LYS A 319 6.15 26.95 10.05
C LYS A 319 6.91 25.92 10.91
N ILE A 320 7.86 26.39 11.72
CA ILE A 320 8.87 25.52 12.34
C ILE A 320 8.27 24.61 13.41
N ALA A 321 7.24 25.06 14.14
CA ALA A 321 6.59 24.24 15.15
C ALA A 321 5.86 23.05 14.52
N GLU A 322 5.14 23.29 13.42
CA GLU A 322 4.45 22.26 12.64
C GLU A 322 5.45 21.30 11.98
N ALA A 323 6.58 21.82 11.48
CA ALA A 323 7.68 21.01 10.97
C ALA A 323 8.24 20.07 12.05
N GLN A 324 8.48 20.57 13.26
CA GLN A 324 8.97 19.76 14.38
C GLN A 324 8.00 18.61 14.65
N GLN A 325 6.71 18.89 14.83
CA GLN A 325 5.71 17.88 15.18
C GLN A 325 5.63 16.76 14.13
N ILE A 326 5.56 17.11 12.84
CA ILE A 326 5.43 16.09 11.79
C ILE A 326 6.72 15.28 11.62
N LEU A 327 7.90 15.91 11.76
CA LEU A 327 9.18 15.23 11.63
C LEU A 327 9.48 14.33 12.85
N GLU A 328 9.08 14.73 14.06
CA GLU A 328 9.14 13.86 15.25
C GLU A 328 8.31 12.59 15.04
N ALA A 329 7.10 12.71 14.48
CA ALA A 329 6.27 11.55 14.15
C ALA A 329 6.91 10.63 13.11
N VAL A 330 7.48 11.20 12.04
CA VAL A 330 8.23 10.46 11.01
C VAL A 330 9.41 9.70 11.62
N VAL A 331 10.24 10.38 12.42
CA VAL A 331 11.44 9.80 13.04
C VAL A 331 11.09 8.77 14.11
N LYS A 332 9.96 8.93 14.81
CA LYS A 332 9.47 7.92 15.74
C LYS A 332 9.09 6.62 15.03
N GLN A 333 8.47 6.72 13.85
CA GLN A 333 8.04 5.57 13.07
C GLN A 333 9.20 4.92 12.29
N ALA A 334 10.14 5.71 11.78
CA ALA A 334 11.37 5.23 11.14
C ALA A 334 12.61 5.86 11.80
N PRO A 335 13.11 5.28 12.91
CA PRO A 335 14.27 5.80 13.63
C PRO A 335 15.56 5.83 12.81
N ASP A 336 15.65 5.12 11.70
CA ASP A 336 16.80 5.06 10.79
C ASP A 336 16.65 5.97 9.55
N PHE A 337 15.57 6.76 9.47
CA PHE A 337 15.34 7.73 8.39
C PHE A 337 16.19 9.00 8.58
N VAL A 338 17.45 8.90 8.14
CA VAL A 338 18.49 9.95 8.30
C VAL A 338 18.05 11.31 7.74
N GLU A 339 17.46 11.34 6.55
CA GLU A 339 17.06 12.59 5.88
C GLU A 339 15.99 13.34 6.67
N ALA A 340 15.02 12.62 7.25
CA ALA A 340 14.01 13.22 8.14
C ALA A 340 14.64 13.75 9.44
N ARG A 341 15.61 13.03 10.03
CA ARG A 341 16.35 13.49 11.20
C ARG A 341 17.15 14.76 10.94
N VAL A 342 17.74 14.91 9.75
CA VAL A 342 18.44 16.14 9.35
C VAL A 342 17.49 17.34 9.38
N LEU A 343 16.27 17.18 8.84
CA LEU A 343 15.27 18.24 8.88
C LEU A 343 14.76 18.50 10.31
N LEU A 344 14.63 17.45 11.14
CA LEU A 344 14.23 17.59 12.53
C LEU A 344 15.28 18.36 13.35
N ALA A 345 16.57 18.05 13.18
CA ALA A 345 17.67 18.80 13.79
C ALA A 345 17.62 20.29 13.39
N LYS A 346 17.38 20.56 12.09
CA LYS A 346 17.19 21.93 11.58
C LYS A 346 15.99 22.62 12.22
N ALA A 347 14.88 21.91 12.44
CA ALA A 347 13.71 22.42 13.15
C ALA A 347 14.08 22.83 14.58
N TYR A 348 14.72 21.95 15.33
CA TYR A 348 15.14 22.22 16.71
C TYR A 348 16.08 23.42 16.84
N TYR A 349 17.07 23.55 15.96
CA TYR A 349 17.96 24.72 15.98
C TYR A 349 17.21 26.02 15.70
N ARG A 350 16.25 26.04 14.76
CA ARG A 350 15.42 27.23 14.50
C ARG A 350 14.48 27.57 15.66
N LEU A 351 14.10 26.57 16.47
CA LEU A 351 13.34 26.75 17.72
C LEU A 351 14.23 27.07 18.93
N LYS A 352 15.54 27.27 18.74
CA LYS A 352 16.53 27.50 19.81
C LYS A 352 16.65 26.33 20.80
N ARG A 353 16.23 25.12 20.41
CA ARG A 353 16.36 23.88 21.18
C ARG A 353 17.67 23.17 20.84
N LYS A 354 18.81 23.80 21.19
CA LYS A 354 20.15 23.32 20.78
C LYS A 354 20.42 21.88 21.21
N ALA A 355 20.09 21.51 22.45
CA ALA A 355 20.35 20.17 22.99
C ALA A 355 19.62 19.06 22.20
N ASP A 356 18.39 19.33 21.73
CA ASP A 356 17.63 18.37 20.93
C ASP A 356 18.21 18.27 19.50
N GLY A 357 18.62 19.39 18.91
CA GLY A 357 19.32 19.40 17.62
C GLY A 357 20.64 18.62 17.66
N ASP A 358 21.45 18.82 18.70
CA ASP A 358 22.73 18.12 18.89
C ASP A 358 22.52 16.61 19.11
N ARG A 359 21.44 16.22 19.79
CA ARG A 359 21.05 14.81 19.94
C ARG A 359 20.76 14.17 18.59
N GLU A 360 19.97 14.83 17.74
CA GLU A 360 19.67 14.31 16.40
C GLU A 360 20.94 14.20 15.54
N GLN A 361 21.86 15.18 15.62
CA GLN A 361 23.15 15.12 14.93
C GLN A 361 24.00 13.91 15.35
N ALA A 362 24.07 13.62 16.65
CA ALA A 362 24.79 12.44 17.15
C ALA A 362 24.20 11.13 16.61
N ILE A 363 22.87 11.04 16.53
CA ILE A 363 22.19 9.87 15.95
C ILE A 363 22.47 9.75 14.46
N ILE A 364 22.40 10.86 13.71
CA ILE A 364 22.71 10.91 12.28
C ILE A 364 24.13 10.40 12.02
N GLN A 365 25.12 10.86 12.78
CA GLN A 365 26.51 10.42 12.67
C GLN A 365 26.65 8.92 12.91
N LYS A 366 26.01 8.39 13.96
CA LYS A 366 25.99 6.96 14.27
C LYS A 366 25.40 6.14 13.12
N LEU A 367 24.22 6.52 12.62
CA LEU A 367 23.55 5.83 11.53
C LEU A 367 24.39 5.83 10.24
N ASN A 368 25.04 6.95 9.92
CA ASN A 368 25.92 7.05 8.76
C ASN A 368 27.16 6.15 8.90
N ALA A 369 27.78 6.10 10.08
CA ALA A 369 28.89 5.19 10.35
C ALA A 369 28.47 3.72 10.21
N GLU A 370 27.30 3.35 10.73
CA GLU A 370 26.74 2.00 10.58
C GLU A 370 26.47 1.65 9.11
N ARG A 371 25.92 2.58 8.32
CA ARG A 371 25.69 2.38 6.87
C ARG A 371 27.01 2.17 6.12
N GLN A 372 28.03 2.98 6.41
CA GLN A 372 29.36 2.83 5.80
C GLN A 372 29.99 1.49 6.14
N ALA A 373 29.97 1.08 7.42
CA ALA A 373 30.50 -0.21 7.84
C ALA A 373 29.81 -1.39 7.14
N ARG A 374 28.48 -1.36 6.98
CA ARG A 374 27.73 -2.39 6.24
C ARG A 374 28.17 -2.46 4.78
N GLN A 375 28.31 -1.31 4.10
CA GLN A 375 28.79 -1.24 2.73
C GLN A 375 30.21 -1.80 2.58
N SER A 376 31.12 -1.50 3.51
CA SER A 376 32.50 -2.04 3.52
C SER A 376 32.55 -3.54 3.78
N SER A 377 31.59 -4.10 4.52
CA SER A 377 31.53 -5.52 4.87
C SER A 377 30.90 -6.42 3.79
N GLY A 378 30.45 -5.86 2.66
CA GLY A 378 29.74 -6.62 1.63
C GLY A 378 28.35 -7.12 2.04
N GLN A 379 27.88 -6.79 3.26
CA GLN A 379 26.50 -6.99 3.66
C GLN A 379 25.64 -5.94 2.96
N GLN A 380 24.97 -6.35 1.87
CA GLN A 380 23.85 -5.59 1.32
C GLN A 380 22.74 -5.54 2.37
N GLY A 381 22.78 -4.52 3.22
CA GLY A 381 21.71 -4.27 4.17
C GLY A 381 20.45 -3.87 3.42
N THR A 382 19.33 -4.49 3.78
CA THR A 382 17.94 -4.13 3.42
C THR A 382 17.52 -2.81 4.07
N GLY A 383 18.43 -1.83 4.18
CA GLY A 383 18.11 -0.53 4.74
C GLY A 383 16.98 0.05 3.92
N ASN A 384 15.81 0.21 4.53
CA ASN A 384 14.67 0.85 3.90
C ASN A 384 15.14 2.20 3.40
N SER A 385 15.31 2.32 2.08
CA SER A 385 15.44 3.60 1.41
C SER A 385 14.08 4.25 1.53
N TYR A 386 13.83 4.92 2.66
CA TYR A 386 12.63 5.73 2.84
C TYR A 386 12.61 6.95 1.93
N GLY A 387 13.63 7.15 1.09
CA GLY A 387 13.54 8.06 -0.04
C GLY A 387 12.85 7.36 -1.19
N GLY A 388 11.64 7.82 -1.54
CA GLY A 388 11.13 7.73 -2.91
C GLY A 388 12.30 8.07 -3.82
N GLY A 389 12.68 7.09 -4.66
CA GLY A 389 14.06 6.88 -5.10
C GLY A 389 14.81 8.19 -5.29
N ARG A 390 15.99 8.33 -4.65
CA ARG A 390 16.88 9.50 -4.81
C ARG A 390 16.72 9.96 -6.25
N LEU A 391 15.98 11.07 -6.46
CA LEU A 391 16.05 11.78 -7.72
C LEU A 391 17.54 11.90 -7.97
N PRO A 392 18.07 11.47 -9.14
CA PRO A 392 19.45 11.75 -9.49
C PRO A 392 19.71 13.18 -9.08
N GLU A 393 20.71 13.42 -8.21
CA GLU A 393 20.95 14.73 -7.61
C GLU A 393 20.72 15.78 -8.69
N LEU A 394 19.58 16.48 -8.61
CA LEU A 394 19.16 17.32 -9.72
C LEU A 394 20.13 18.48 -9.66
N GLN A 395 21.22 18.37 -10.43
CA GLN A 395 22.31 19.31 -10.41
C GLN A 395 21.70 20.71 -10.52
N ASP A 396 22.10 21.56 -9.60
CA ASP A 396 21.67 22.94 -9.53
C ASP A 396 22.05 23.59 -10.88
N ALA A 397 21.07 23.74 -11.77
CA ALA A 397 21.24 24.39 -13.07
C ALA A 397 21.54 25.90 -12.93
N THR A 398 21.74 26.39 -11.70
CA THR A 398 22.11 27.77 -11.37
C THR A 398 23.62 28.00 -11.40
N LYS A 399 24.46 26.98 -11.63
CA LYS A 399 25.87 27.19 -12.00
C LYS A 399 26.05 27.13 -13.52
N LYS A 400 25.76 28.24 -14.19
CA LYS A 400 26.50 28.57 -15.42
C LYS A 400 27.87 29.15 -15.02
N PRO A 401 28.93 28.87 -15.80
CA PRO A 401 30.27 29.39 -15.55
C PRO A 401 30.34 30.92 -15.59
#